data_AF-A0AAU4JNH9-F1
#
_entry.id   AF-A0AAU4JNH9-F1
#
_cell.length_a   1.000
_cell.length_b   1.000
_cell.length_c   1.000
_cell.angle_alpha   90.00
_cell.angle_beta   90.00
_cell.angle_gamma   90.00
#
_symmetry.space_group_name_H-M   'P 1'
#
loop_
_entity.id
_entity.type
_entity.pdbx_description
1 polymer ?
#
loop_
_entity_poly.entity_id
_entity_poly.type
_entity_poly.pdbx_seq_one_letter_code
_entity_poly.pdbx_strand_id
1 'polypeptide(L)'
;MSLLRGNVAFRRYWSARLVSYTGDQLARTALLIAVYDRHGGGAVALLLLASTVPRLLGPLLGALADRFDQRRLMIGCDTAQALTYLAVALLAPPLPVLLALITAATTAATAFTPAGRSLLPRLVEREQLPAANAQLATGVNIGLAAGPAVGGLLLATLGLTATLLVDAATFVLSALLIGGVRTLSTTGATRRPEPLHTVLREGLRVVRGHSVVRAVSVGFLVMVMFAALDNLAIVPLGRAELGATEVTIGLLGTAYGVGMVLGPMCLARTGVRIRMDLVLYGALLALGAGTLVTGLSPVIALAIAGQAVAGVGAGWHNVAADTLIQQNVPAERLGVVFGTVYMFPYAAEALAYAVGAPLLAVVGPRWVLVISGLGVLATLGLIAPLLTRALGLRLPTPDRFAAANG
;
A
#
# COMPACT_ATOMS: atom_id res chain seq x y z
N MET A 1 4.91 22.26 8.37
CA MET A 1 5.65 22.04 9.63
C MET A 1 5.10 22.80 10.84
N SER A 2 4.34 23.89 10.67
CA SER A 2 3.73 24.66 11.79
C SER A 2 2.86 23.77 12.71
N LEU A 3 2.05 22.87 12.14
CA LEU A 3 1.22 21.91 12.88
C LEU A 3 2.01 20.98 13.82
N LEU A 4 3.14 20.43 13.36
CA LEU A 4 3.98 19.55 14.19
C LEU A 4 4.63 20.31 15.36
N ARG A 5 4.92 21.60 15.18
CA ARG A 5 5.49 22.44 16.23
C ARG A 5 4.44 22.89 17.25
N GLY A 6 3.28 23.34 16.76
CA GLY A 6 2.22 23.95 17.58
C GLY A 6 1.26 22.98 18.26
N ASN A 7 1.11 21.74 17.77
CA ASN A 7 0.14 20.79 18.32
C ASN A 7 0.83 19.51 18.84
N VAL A 8 1.00 19.42 20.16
CA VAL A 8 1.68 18.29 20.83
C VAL A 8 0.93 16.97 20.64
N ALA A 9 -0.40 16.99 20.67
CA ALA A 9 -1.23 15.80 20.50
C ALA A 9 -1.10 15.22 19.09
N PHE A 10 -1.19 16.09 18.07
CA PHE A 10 -0.97 15.70 16.68
C PHE A 10 0.47 15.23 16.44
N ARG A 11 1.48 15.93 16.99
CA ARG A 11 2.89 15.51 16.89
C ARG A 11 3.11 14.11 17.45
N ARG A 12 2.55 13.80 18.62
CA ARG A 12 2.62 12.45 19.22
C ARG A 12 2.01 11.39 18.31
N TYR A 13 0.81 11.63 17.80
CA TYR A 13 0.15 10.70 16.89
C TYR A 13 0.92 10.52 15.57
N TRP A 14 1.42 11.62 15.00
CA TRP A 14 2.24 11.58 13.79
C TRP A 14 3.53 10.78 13.98
N SER A 15 4.26 11.03 15.09
CA SER A 15 5.47 10.29 15.44
C SER A 15 5.18 8.80 15.69
N ALA A 16 4.09 8.48 16.38
CA ALA A 16 3.66 7.11 16.61
C ALA A 16 3.43 6.38 15.28
N ARG A 17 2.74 7.03 14.33
CA ARG A 17 2.46 6.44 13.03
C ARG A 17 3.69 6.28 12.14
N LEU A 18 4.58 7.27 12.14
CA LEU A 18 5.85 7.19 11.42
C LEU A 18 6.69 6.02 11.94
N VAL A 19 6.87 5.93 13.26
CA VAL A 19 7.72 4.93 13.90
C VAL A 19 7.18 3.52 13.70
N SER A 20 5.91 3.27 14.02
CA SER A 20 5.30 1.93 13.85
C SER A 20 5.24 1.50 12.39
N TYR A 21 4.91 2.40 11.46
CA TYR A 21 4.86 2.04 10.03
C TYR A 21 6.26 1.78 9.45
N THR A 22 7.29 2.47 9.94
CA THR A 22 8.68 2.18 9.55
C THR A 22 9.11 0.82 10.11
N GLY A 23 8.71 0.49 11.34
CA GLY A 23 8.84 -0.83 11.97
C GLY A 23 8.22 -1.95 11.14
N ASP A 24 6.97 -1.78 10.73
CA ASP A 24 6.27 -2.74 9.86
C ASP A 24 7.05 -3.01 8.58
N GLN A 25 7.56 -1.96 7.92
CA GLN A 25 8.27 -2.12 6.65
C GLN A 25 9.64 -2.78 6.82
N LEU A 26 10.38 -2.44 7.89
CA LEU A 26 11.66 -3.09 8.16
C LEU A 26 11.49 -4.57 8.52
N ALA A 27 10.46 -4.91 9.32
CA ALA A 27 10.18 -6.29 9.71
C ALA A 27 9.66 -7.11 8.53
N ARG A 28 8.78 -6.51 7.71
CA ARG A 28 8.31 -7.13 6.46
C ARG A 28 9.48 -7.49 5.55
N THR A 29 10.40 -6.57 5.28
CA THR A 29 11.58 -6.87 4.45
C THR A 29 12.41 -7.99 5.04
N ALA A 30 12.70 -7.94 6.35
CA ALA A 30 13.51 -8.96 7.01
C ALA A 30 12.84 -10.35 7.00
N LEU A 31 11.53 -10.41 7.23
CA LEU A 31 10.76 -11.66 7.19
C LEU A 31 10.66 -12.23 5.78
N LEU A 32 10.46 -11.41 4.75
CA LEU A 32 10.42 -11.90 3.36
C LEU A 32 11.74 -12.55 2.97
N ILE A 33 12.87 -11.92 3.32
CA ILE A 33 14.20 -12.48 3.07
C ILE A 33 14.41 -13.76 3.87
N ALA A 34 14.19 -13.73 5.19
CA ALA A 34 14.45 -14.87 6.06
C ALA A 34 13.55 -16.09 5.78
N VAL A 35 12.28 -15.86 5.40
CA VAL A 35 11.37 -16.95 5.00
C VAL A 35 11.79 -17.52 3.65
N TYR A 36 12.20 -16.68 2.70
CA TYR A 36 12.73 -17.16 1.42
C TYR A 36 13.98 -18.03 1.63
N ASP A 37 14.95 -17.54 2.40
CA ASP A 37 16.22 -18.24 2.60
C ASP A 37 16.03 -19.60 3.30
N ARG A 38 15.01 -19.75 4.16
CA ARG A 38 14.73 -21.00 4.89
C ARG A 38 13.77 -21.96 4.20
N HIS A 39 12.80 -21.43 3.47
CA HIS A 39 11.63 -22.20 3.01
C HIS A 39 11.29 -21.98 1.53
N GLY A 40 12.00 -21.09 0.84
CA GLY A 40 11.81 -20.80 -0.59
C GLY A 40 10.58 -19.94 -0.91
N GLY A 41 10.35 -19.75 -2.21
CA GLY A 41 9.34 -18.81 -2.74
C GLY A 41 7.89 -19.16 -2.39
N GLY A 42 7.55 -20.45 -2.24
CA GLY A 42 6.20 -20.86 -1.83
C GLY A 42 5.83 -20.34 -0.43
N ALA A 43 6.78 -20.35 0.51
CA ALA A 43 6.58 -19.82 1.84
C ALA A 43 6.48 -18.29 1.88
N VAL A 44 7.17 -17.59 0.96
CA VAL A 44 7.01 -16.14 0.76
C VAL A 44 5.58 -15.80 0.35
N ALA A 45 4.98 -16.57 -0.56
CA ALA A 45 3.59 -16.38 -0.95
C ALA A 45 2.62 -16.57 0.22
N LEU A 46 2.84 -17.60 1.06
CA LEU A 46 2.04 -17.83 2.26
C LEU A 46 2.18 -16.69 3.28
N LEU A 47 3.40 -16.16 3.47
CA LEU A 47 3.66 -15.01 4.33
C LEU A 47 2.92 -13.76 3.82
N LEU A 48 2.98 -13.50 2.51
CA LEU A 48 2.28 -12.39 1.88
C LEU A 48 0.76 -12.54 2.02
N LEU A 49 0.21 -13.74 1.83
CA LEU A 49 -1.20 -14.06 2.09
C LEU A 49 -1.59 -13.79 3.55
N ALA A 50 -0.79 -14.25 4.51
CA ALA A 50 -1.00 -13.98 5.95
C ALA A 50 -1.02 -12.47 6.25
N SER A 51 -0.26 -11.67 5.49
CA SER A 51 -0.19 -10.21 5.64
C SER A 51 -1.25 -9.42 4.85
N THR A 52 -2.00 -10.06 3.95
CA THR A 52 -2.98 -9.38 3.08
C THR A 52 -4.41 -9.83 3.39
N VAL A 53 -4.67 -11.12 3.61
CA VAL A 53 -6.03 -11.64 3.81
C VAL A 53 -6.76 -10.95 4.97
N PRO A 54 -6.14 -10.69 6.14
CA PRO A 54 -6.83 -9.98 7.23
C PRO A 54 -7.28 -8.57 6.87
N ARG A 55 -6.64 -7.92 5.88
CA ARG A 55 -7.01 -6.57 5.44
C ARG A 55 -8.38 -6.53 4.77
N LEU A 56 -8.86 -7.66 4.23
CA LEU A 56 -10.22 -7.81 3.70
C LEU A 56 -11.29 -7.64 4.80
N LEU A 57 -10.92 -7.85 6.07
CA LEU A 57 -11.79 -7.62 7.22
C LEU A 57 -11.85 -6.14 7.62
N GLY A 58 -11.14 -5.24 6.93
CA GLY A 58 -11.09 -3.80 7.23
C GLY A 58 -12.45 -3.14 7.49
N PRO A 59 -13.48 -3.36 6.65
CA PRO A 59 -14.82 -2.82 6.89
C PRO A 59 -15.46 -3.31 8.20
N LEU A 60 -15.31 -4.60 8.52
CA LEU A 60 -15.82 -5.20 9.74
C LEU A 60 -15.08 -4.64 10.96
N LEU A 61 -13.75 -4.59 10.89
CA LEU A 61 -12.90 -4.06 11.95
C LEU A 61 -13.08 -2.56 12.14
N GLY A 62 -13.42 -1.80 11.09
CA GLY A 62 -13.81 -0.40 11.18
C GLY A 62 -15.13 -0.20 11.92
N ALA A 63 -16.17 -0.94 11.56
CA ALA A 63 -17.46 -0.89 12.27
C ALA A 63 -17.34 -1.33 13.73
N LEU A 64 -16.43 -2.25 14.02
CA LEU A 64 -16.09 -2.67 15.38
C LEU A 64 -15.31 -1.56 16.11
N ALA A 65 -14.33 -0.93 15.46
CA ALA A 65 -13.50 0.13 16.01
C ALA A 65 -14.32 1.35 16.46
N ASP A 66 -15.41 1.67 15.76
CA ASP A 66 -16.32 2.76 16.12
C ASP A 66 -17.04 2.56 17.46
N ARG A 67 -17.07 1.32 17.99
CA ARG A 67 -17.68 0.98 19.29
C ARG A 67 -16.73 1.14 20.47
N PHE A 68 -15.43 1.29 20.22
CA PHE A 68 -14.41 1.39 21.25
C PHE A 68 -13.88 2.82 21.36
N ASP A 69 -13.28 3.15 22.50
CA ASP A 69 -12.43 4.33 22.58
C ASP A 69 -11.25 4.15 21.63
N GLN A 70 -11.13 5.05 20.64
CA GLN A 70 -10.17 4.91 19.55
C GLN A 70 -8.74 4.84 20.06
N ARG A 71 -8.43 5.63 21.10
CA ARG A 71 -7.09 5.67 21.70
C ARG A 71 -6.77 4.35 22.39
N ARG A 72 -7.68 3.80 23.20
CA ARG A 72 -7.49 2.49 23.85
C ARG A 72 -7.37 1.36 22.84
N LEU A 73 -8.18 1.37 21.78
CA LEU A 73 -8.11 0.37 20.71
C LEU A 73 -6.75 0.40 20.02
N MET A 74 -6.25 1.58 19.64
CA MET A 74 -4.94 1.72 19.01
C MET A 74 -3.80 1.23 19.91
N ILE A 75 -3.82 1.56 21.21
CA ILE A 75 -2.84 1.05 22.19
C ILE A 75 -2.90 -0.48 22.27
N GLY A 76 -4.11 -1.06 22.27
CA GLY A 76 -4.30 -2.50 22.25
C GLY A 76 -3.72 -3.16 20.98
N CYS A 77 -3.94 -2.56 19.81
CA CYS A 77 -3.37 -3.01 18.55
C CYS A 77 -1.84 -2.97 18.54
N ASP A 78 -1.24 -1.86 19.01
CA ASP A 78 0.22 -1.74 19.11
C ASP A 78 0.80 -2.74 20.11
N THR A 79 0.15 -2.94 21.25
CA THR A 79 0.57 -3.93 22.25
C THR A 79 0.51 -5.35 21.67
N ALA A 80 -0.56 -5.70 20.95
CA ALA A 80 -0.69 -6.99 20.29
C ALA A 80 0.41 -7.23 19.25
N GLN A 81 0.73 -6.21 18.44
CA GLN A 81 1.81 -6.29 17.45
C GLN A 81 3.18 -6.42 18.14
N ALA A 82 3.46 -5.62 19.17
CA ALA A 82 4.69 -5.72 19.95
C ALA A 82 4.89 -7.13 20.53
N LEU A 83 3.86 -7.69 21.16
CA LEU A 83 3.90 -9.06 21.71
C LEU A 83 4.09 -10.11 20.61
N THR A 84 3.45 -9.92 19.46
CA THR A 84 3.56 -10.85 18.33
C THR A 84 4.98 -10.88 17.77
N TYR A 85 5.56 -9.72 17.46
CA TYR A 85 6.92 -9.65 16.92
C TYR A 85 7.98 -10.05 17.97
N LEU A 86 7.74 -9.75 19.25
CA LEU A 86 8.56 -10.28 20.35
C LEU A 86 8.50 -11.81 20.40
N ALA A 87 7.31 -12.41 20.30
CA ALA A 87 7.16 -13.86 20.29
C ALA A 87 7.86 -14.50 19.07
N VAL A 88 7.70 -13.91 17.87
CA VAL A 88 8.41 -14.39 16.68
C VAL A 88 9.93 -14.30 16.86
N ALA A 89 10.43 -13.19 17.40
CA ALA A 89 11.86 -12.95 17.60
C ALA A 89 12.49 -13.95 18.58
N LEU A 90 11.82 -14.25 19.69
CA LEU A 90 12.34 -15.09 20.76
C LEU A 90 12.11 -16.59 20.54
N LEU A 91 10.98 -16.97 19.93
CA LEU A 91 10.61 -18.38 19.77
C LEU A 91 11.11 -18.99 18.46
N ALA A 92 11.47 -18.15 17.47
CA ALA A 92 11.82 -18.60 16.11
C ALA A 92 10.87 -19.71 15.59
N PRO A 93 9.55 -19.46 15.61
CA PRO A 93 8.56 -20.52 15.46
C PRO A 93 8.61 -21.20 14.08
N PRO A 94 8.11 -22.45 13.96
CA PRO A 94 7.97 -23.09 12.67
C PRO A 94 6.99 -22.31 11.78
N LEU A 95 7.12 -22.47 10.46
CA LEU A 95 6.39 -21.67 9.47
C LEU A 95 4.87 -21.56 9.73
N PRO A 96 4.10 -22.62 10.05
CA PRO A 96 2.66 -22.48 10.31
C PRO A 96 2.34 -21.54 11.48
N VAL A 97 3.13 -21.61 12.55
CA VAL A 97 2.96 -20.74 13.73
C VAL A 97 3.40 -19.31 13.42
N LEU A 98 4.48 -19.13 12.65
CA LEU A 98 4.87 -17.81 12.14
C LEU A 98 3.72 -17.17 11.33
N LEU A 99 3.12 -17.91 10.40
CA LEU A 99 2.02 -17.40 9.57
C LEU A 99 0.80 -17.01 10.40
N ALA A 100 0.45 -17.81 11.43
CA ALA A 100 -0.64 -17.48 12.34
C ALA A 100 -0.36 -16.20 13.14
N LEU A 101 0.88 -16.02 13.63
CA LEU A 101 1.32 -14.81 14.33
C LEU A 101 1.25 -13.58 13.41
N ILE A 102 1.78 -13.66 12.19
CA ILE A 102 1.73 -12.55 11.22
C ILE A 102 0.28 -12.21 10.82
N THR A 103 -0.58 -13.21 10.71
CA THR A 103 -2.03 -13.02 10.50
C THR A 103 -2.66 -12.23 11.65
N ALA A 104 -2.31 -12.56 12.90
CA ALA A 104 -2.79 -11.85 14.09
C ALA A 104 -2.28 -10.40 14.14
N ALA A 105 -0.97 -10.16 13.91
CA ALA A 105 -0.40 -8.82 13.83
C ALA A 105 -1.08 -7.97 12.75
N THR A 106 -1.30 -8.54 11.56
CA THR A 106 -1.97 -7.85 10.45
C THR A 106 -3.43 -7.53 10.78
N THR A 107 -4.12 -8.42 11.50
CA THR A 107 -5.49 -8.17 11.98
C THR A 107 -5.52 -6.96 12.93
N ALA A 108 -4.58 -6.88 13.86
CA ALA A 108 -4.42 -5.73 14.75
C ALA A 108 -4.11 -4.44 13.97
N ALA A 109 -3.19 -4.48 13.01
CA ALA A 109 -2.87 -3.34 12.13
C ALA A 109 -4.08 -2.87 11.32
N THR A 110 -4.90 -3.81 10.87
CA THR A 110 -6.13 -3.53 10.10
C THR A 110 -7.17 -2.81 10.96
N ALA A 111 -7.28 -3.15 12.24
CA ALA A 111 -8.15 -2.45 13.20
C ALA A 111 -7.58 -1.08 13.64
N PHE A 112 -6.26 -0.92 13.68
CA PHE A 112 -5.60 0.33 14.05
C PHE A 112 -5.95 1.48 13.09
N THR A 113 -5.97 1.21 11.78
CA THR A 113 -6.16 2.23 10.74
C THR A 113 -7.48 3.01 10.84
N PRO A 114 -8.67 2.38 10.93
CA PRO A 114 -9.94 3.10 11.11
C PRO A 114 -9.99 3.85 12.43
N ALA A 115 -9.47 3.29 13.53
CA ALA A 115 -9.39 3.97 14.81
C ALA A 115 -8.57 5.28 14.73
N GLY A 116 -7.42 5.24 14.05
CA GLY A 116 -6.57 6.42 13.82
C GLY A 116 -7.23 7.48 12.94
N ARG A 117 -8.00 7.08 11.91
CA ARG A 117 -8.78 8.00 11.06
C ARG A 117 -9.87 8.71 11.86
N SER A 118 -10.54 8.01 12.76
CA SER A 118 -11.56 8.58 13.65
C SER A 118 -10.96 9.42 14.79
N LEU A 119 -9.73 9.14 15.21
CA LEU A 119 -9.01 9.93 16.21
C LEU A 119 -8.55 11.29 15.66
N LEU A 120 -8.10 11.35 14.41
CA LEU A 120 -7.45 12.53 13.83
C LEU A 120 -8.28 13.84 13.95
N PRO A 121 -9.59 13.87 13.64
CA PRO A 121 -10.41 15.08 13.81
C PRO A 121 -10.58 15.53 15.26
N ARG A 122 -10.23 14.69 16.24
CA ARG A 122 -10.24 15.04 17.67
C ARG A 122 -8.91 15.66 18.13
N LEU A 123 -7.90 15.70 17.26
CA LEU A 123 -6.55 16.19 17.55
C LEU A 123 -6.28 17.56 16.95
N VAL A 124 -6.94 17.91 15.86
CA VAL A 124 -6.70 19.15 15.09
C VAL A 124 -8.02 19.85 14.80
N GLU A 125 -7.96 21.14 14.55
CA GLU A 125 -9.12 21.91 14.08
C GLU A 125 -9.55 21.44 12.68
N ARG A 126 -10.82 21.66 12.33
CA ARG A 126 -11.42 21.17 11.08
C ARG A 126 -10.69 21.72 9.85
N GLU A 127 -10.27 22.98 9.92
CA GLU A 127 -9.54 23.71 8.87
C GLU A 127 -8.12 23.15 8.67
N GLN A 128 -7.57 22.52 9.72
CA GLN A 128 -6.22 21.94 9.72
C GLN A 128 -6.20 20.49 9.23
N LEU A 129 -7.36 19.84 9.07
CA LEU A 129 -7.48 18.44 8.66
C LEU A 129 -6.74 18.08 7.36
N PRO A 130 -6.82 18.87 6.27
CA PRO A 130 -6.09 18.53 5.04
C PRO A 130 -4.57 18.54 5.27
N ALA A 131 -4.07 19.55 5.99
CA ALA A 131 -2.65 19.64 6.32
C ALA A 131 -2.21 18.51 7.26
N ALA A 132 -3.05 18.11 8.22
CA ALA A 132 -2.78 17.00 9.12
C ALA A 132 -2.71 15.65 8.37
N ASN A 133 -3.65 15.40 7.44
CA ASN A 133 -3.61 14.22 6.58
C ASN A 133 -2.37 14.19 5.67
N ALA A 134 -2.00 15.32 5.07
CA ALA A 134 -0.79 15.41 4.24
C ALA A 134 0.49 15.09 5.03
N GLN A 135 0.58 15.56 6.28
CA GLN A 135 1.71 15.23 7.16
C GLN A 135 1.71 13.74 7.53
N LEU A 136 0.57 13.15 7.86
CA LEU A 136 0.49 11.71 8.14
C LEU A 136 0.90 10.86 6.94
N ALA A 137 0.42 11.21 5.75
CA ALA A 137 0.83 10.56 4.51
C ALA A 137 2.33 10.69 4.28
N THR A 138 2.92 11.85 4.57
CA THR A 138 4.38 12.05 4.50
C THR A 138 5.12 11.11 5.45
N GLY A 139 4.65 10.93 6.68
CA GLY A 139 5.26 10.00 7.63
C GLY A 139 5.22 8.55 7.15
N VAL A 140 4.06 8.10 6.68
CA VAL A 140 3.89 6.75 6.09
C VAL A 140 4.82 6.55 4.89
N ASN A 141 4.90 7.54 4.02
CA ASN A 141 5.76 7.54 2.84
C ASN A 141 7.26 7.48 3.19
N ILE A 142 7.70 8.16 4.24
CA ILE A 142 9.06 8.04 4.77
C ILE A 142 9.31 6.60 5.23
N GLY A 143 8.37 6.01 5.97
CA GLY A 143 8.50 4.62 6.41
C GLY A 143 8.55 3.62 5.25
N LEU A 144 7.75 3.84 4.19
CA LEU A 144 7.79 3.02 2.97
C LEU A 144 9.13 3.12 2.23
N ALA A 145 9.70 4.32 2.15
CA ALA A 145 10.97 4.55 1.48
C ALA A 145 12.16 4.05 2.32
N ALA A 146 12.21 4.37 3.62
CA ALA A 146 13.37 4.09 4.46
C ALA A 146 13.32 2.69 5.12
N GLY A 147 12.13 2.19 5.44
CA GLY A 147 11.93 0.95 6.18
C GLY A 147 12.63 -0.26 5.54
N PRO A 148 12.49 -0.51 4.21
CA PRO A 148 13.16 -1.64 3.57
C PRO A 148 14.68 -1.60 3.66
N ALA A 149 15.31 -0.45 3.40
CA ALA A 149 16.77 -0.29 3.54
C ALA A 149 17.23 -0.51 4.99
N VAL A 150 16.51 0.05 5.97
CA VAL A 150 16.82 -0.18 7.39
C VAL A 150 16.65 -1.65 7.76
N GLY A 151 15.59 -2.31 7.29
CA GLY A 151 15.33 -3.73 7.54
C GLY A 151 16.39 -4.64 6.92
N GLY A 152 16.78 -4.39 5.67
CA GLY A 152 17.87 -5.11 5.00
C GLY A 152 19.21 -4.92 5.72
N LEU A 153 19.51 -3.70 6.17
CA LEU A 153 20.74 -3.40 6.92
C LEU A 153 20.78 -4.06 8.30
N LEU A 154 19.70 -3.96 9.08
CA LEU A 154 19.59 -4.60 10.38
C LEU A 154 19.65 -6.12 10.26
N LEU A 155 19.01 -6.69 9.24
CA LEU A 155 19.09 -8.14 8.99
C LEU A 155 20.53 -8.57 8.66
N ALA A 156 21.23 -7.82 7.81
CA ALA A 156 22.62 -8.12 7.44
C ALA A 156 23.60 -8.03 8.61
N THR A 157 23.40 -7.06 9.52
CA THR A 157 24.36 -6.72 10.57
C THR A 157 24.06 -7.37 11.92
N LEU A 158 22.78 -7.49 12.28
CA LEU A 158 22.32 -7.96 13.59
C LEU A 158 21.45 -9.23 13.51
N GLY A 159 21.08 -9.67 12.31
CA GLY A 159 20.23 -10.84 12.09
C GLY A 159 18.73 -10.59 12.31
N LEU A 160 17.93 -11.64 12.10
CA LEU A 160 16.46 -11.51 12.12
C LEU A 160 15.94 -11.15 13.51
N THR A 161 16.41 -11.84 14.56
CA THR A 161 15.91 -11.65 15.93
C THR A 161 16.04 -10.19 16.37
N ALA A 162 17.21 -9.58 16.20
CA ALA A 162 17.41 -8.17 16.55
C ALA A 162 16.51 -7.23 15.72
N THR A 163 16.38 -7.49 14.42
CA THR A 163 15.51 -6.71 13.53
C THR A 163 14.04 -6.73 13.99
N LEU A 164 13.53 -7.91 14.39
CA LEU A 164 12.17 -8.06 14.89
C LEU A 164 11.98 -7.45 16.30
N LEU A 165 13.01 -7.48 17.15
CA LEU A 165 12.98 -6.78 18.45
C LEU A 165 12.95 -5.26 18.28
N VAL A 166 13.67 -4.73 17.28
CA VAL A 166 13.60 -3.30 16.92
C VAL A 166 12.17 -2.94 16.52
N ASP A 167 11.53 -3.75 15.66
CA ASP A 167 10.13 -3.53 15.29
C ASP A 167 9.17 -3.60 16.49
N ALA A 168 9.29 -4.62 17.34
CA ALA A 168 8.51 -4.72 18.57
C ALA A 168 8.67 -3.46 19.46
N ALA A 169 9.89 -2.92 19.57
CA ALA A 169 10.16 -1.68 20.28
C ALA A 169 9.49 -0.46 19.62
N THR A 170 9.38 -0.42 18.28
CA THR A 170 8.65 0.64 17.58
C THR A 170 7.17 0.66 17.96
N PHE A 171 6.54 -0.51 18.12
CA PHE A 171 5.15 -0.63 18.57
C PHE A 171 4.98 -0.21 20.03
N VAL A 172 5.90 -0.58 20.92
CA VAL A 172 5.88 -0.11 22.31
C VAL A 172 5.99 1.42 22.35
N LEU A 173 6.90 2.00 21.57
CA LEU A 173 7.05 3.45 21.47
C LEU A 173 5.79 4.12 20.90
N SER A 174 5.16 3.53 19.88
CA SER A 174 3.88 3.98 19.34
C SER A 174 2.78 3.98 20.39
N ALA A 175 2.63 2.89 21.14
CA ALA A 175 1.66 2.76 22.22
C ALA A 175 1.88 3.82 23.33
N LEU A 176 3.14 4.09 23.72
CA LEU A 176 3.48 5.13 24.69
C LEU A 176 3.16 6.55 24.16
N LEU A 177 3.47 6.83 22.89
CA LEU A 177 3.18 8.11 22.26
C LEU A 177 1.67 8.35 22.16
N ILE A 178 0.89 7.35 21.75
CA ILE A 178 -0.58 7.39 21.71
C ILE A 178 -1.17 7.48 23.12
N GLY A 179 -0.55 6.79 24.09
CA GLY A 179 -0.82 6.93 25.51
C GLY A 179 -0.64 8.37 26.01
N GLY A 180 0.23 9.17 25.40
CA GLY A 180 0.38 10.59 25.70
C GLY A 180 -0.62 11.51 25.01
N VAL A 181 -1.46 11.04 24.09
CA VAL A 181 -2.34 11.91 23.30
C VAL A 181 -3.52 12.41 24.16
N ARG A 182 -3.66 13.73 24.26
CA ARG A 182 -4.83 14.39 24.87
C ARG A 182 -5.76 14.86 23.74
N THR A 183 -7.03 14.46 23.80
CA THR A 183 -8.04 14.82 22.78
C THR A 183 -8.76 16.11 23.15
N LEU A 184 -9.16 16.92 22.16
CA LEU A 184 -9.73 18.25 22.38
C LEU A 184 -11.11 18.25 23.07
N SER A 185 -11.92 17.19 22.94
CA SER A 185 -13.15 16.94 23.74
C SER A 185 -13.83 15.63 23.31
N THR A 186 -14.79 15.16 24.13
CA THR A 186 -15.53 13.90 24.01
C THR A 186 -16.95 14.16 23.48
N THR A 187 -17.09 14.47 22.20
CA THR A 187 -18.41 14.51 21.56
C THR A 187 -18.30 13.95 20.16
N GLY A 188 -18.28 12.62 20.07
CA GLY A 188 -18.52 11.91 18.82
C GLY A 188 -20.01 11.63 18.73
N ALA A 189 -20.71 12.24 17.77
CA ALA A 189 -22.01 11.74 17.36
C ALA A 189 -21.85 10.25 17.02
N THR A 190 -22.50 9.38 17.79
CA THR A 190 -22.58 7.96 17.49
C THR A 190 -23.42 7.80 16.23
N ARG A 191 -22.81 7.91 15.05
CA ARG A 191 -23.46 7.39 13.85
C ARG A 191 -23.67 5.91 14.10
N ARG A 192 -24.93 5.46 14.01
CA ARG A 192 -25.23 4.03 14.09
C ARG A 192 -24.40 3.33 13.01
N PRO A 193 -23.61 2.30 13.35
CA PRO A 193 -22.88 1.55 12.35
C PRO A 193 -23.89 0.96 11.37
N GLU A 194 -23.74 1.29 10.10
CA GLU A 194 -24.55 0.62 9.08
C GLU A 194 -24.12 -0.85 8.96
N PRO A 195 -25.06 -1.77 8.67
CA PRO A 195 -24.71 -3.17 8.45
C PRO A 195 -23.70 -3.29 7.30
N LEU A 196 -22.67 -4.14 7.48
CA LEU A 196 -21.62 -4.35 6.48
C LEU A 196 -22.18 -4.70 5.09
N HIS A 197 -23.21 -5.55 5.05
CA HIS A 197 -23.85 -5.93 3.78
C HIS A 197 -24.50 -4.74 3.07
N THR A 198 -24.99 -3.74 3.82
CA THR A 198 -25.56 -2.50 3.27
C THR A 198 -24.47 -1.65 2.65
N VAL A 199 -23.37 -1.43 3.38
CA VAL A 199 -22.21 -0.67 2.90
C VAL A 199 -21.61 -1.30 1.64
N LEU A 200 -21.43 -2.63 1.64
CA LEU A 200 -20.94 -3.37 0.47
C LEU A 200 -21.91 -3.30 -0.71
N ARG A 201 -23.21 -3.52 -0.48
CA ARG A 201 -24.23 -3.47 -1.53
C ARG A 201 -24.33 -2.07 -2.14
N GLU A 202 -24.30 -1.03 -1.32
CA GLU A 202 -24.30 0.35 -1.77
C GLU A 202 -23.04 0.69 -2.55
N GLY A 203 -21.88 0.32 -2.02
CA GLY A 203 -20.59 0.42 -2.69
C GLY A 203 -20.59 -0.19 -4.08
N LEU A 204 -20.99 -1.46 -4.19
CA LEU A 204 -21.07 -2.16 -5.48
C LEU A 204 -22.11 -1.51 -6.41
N ARG A 205 -23.24 -1.03 -5.87
CA ARG A 205 -24.24 -0.31 -6.67
C ARG A 205 -23.65 0.97 -7.26
N VAL A 206 -22.86 1.72 -6.48
CA VAL A 206 -22.18 2.93 -6.96
C VAL A 206 -21.14 2.61 -8.02
N VAL A 207 -20.28 1.61 -7.78
CA VAL A 207 -19.26 1.19 -8.75
C VAL A 207 -19.92 0.73 -10.05
N ARG A 208 -21.05 0.03 -10.00
CA ARG A 208 -21.80 -0.39 -11.20
C ARG A 208 -22.49 0.78 -11.91
N GLY A 209 -23.00 1.74 -11.16
CA GLY A 209 -23.78 2.87 -11.67
C GLY A 209 -22.96 4.00 -12.28
N HIS A 210 -21.69 4.15 -11.90
CA HIS A 210 -20.84 5.26 -12.38
C HIS A 210 -19.72 4.76 -13.31
N SER A 211 -19.79 5.11 -14.61
CA SER A 211 -18.89 4.60 -15.65
C SER A 211 -17.40 4.84 -15.35
N VAL A 212 -17.04 6.05 -14.89
CA VAL A 212 -15.66 6.41 -14.52
C VAL A 212 -15.18 5.60 -13.31
N VAL A 213 -15.95 5.56 -12.22
CA VAL A 213 -15.61 4.79 -11.01
C VAL A 213 -15.46 3.31 -11.35
N ARG A 214 -16.32 2.77 -12.21
CA ARG A 214 -16.23 1.39 -12.70
C ARG A 214 -14.92 1.14 -13.45
N ALA A 215 -14.58 2.02 -14.40
CA ALA A 215 -13.36 1.91 -15.18
C ALA A 215 -12.12 1.96 -14.28
N VAL A 216 -12.06 2.90 -13.34
CA VAL A 216 -10.98 3.01 -12.36
C VAL A 216 -10.93 1.79 -11.45
N SER A 217 -12.06 1.28 -10.95
CA SER A 217 -12.11 0.12 -10.05
C SER A 217 -11.64 -1.18 -10.72
N VAL A 218 -12.13 -1.45 -11.94
CA VAL A 218 -11.69 -2.60 -12.75
C VAL A 218 -10.22 -2.48 -13.07
N GLY A 219 -9.79 -1.27 -13.45
CA GLY A 219 -8.40 -0.97 -13.71
C GLY A 219 -7.49 -1.25 -12.52
N PHE A 220 -7.88 -0.78 -11.34
CA PHE A 220 -7.14 -0.97 -10.10
C PHE A 220 -7.07 -2.45 -9.72
N LEU A 221 -8.18 -3.19 -9.87
CA LEU A 221 -8.23 -4.64 -9.63
C LEU A 221 -7.22 -5.39 -10.52
N VAL A 222 -7.27 -5.18 -11.84
CA VAL A 222 -6.41 -5.90 -12.78
C VAL A 222 -4.95 -5.47 -12.63
N MET A 223 -4.69 -4.17 -12.49
CA MET A 223 -3.35 -3.65 -12.25
C MET A 223 -2.73 -4.27 -10.99
N VAL A 224 -3.45 -4.30 -9.87
CA VAL A 224 -2.92 -4.83 -8.61
C VAL A 224 -2.72 -6.33 -8.68
N MET A 225 -3.60 -7.06 -9.37
CA MET A 225 -3.45 -8.51 -9.56
C MET A 225 -2.11 -8.86 -10.22
N PHE A 226 -1.64 -8.04 -11.17
CA PHE A 226 -0.33 -8.22 -11.79
C PHE A 226 0.80 -7.59 -10.97
N ALA A 227 0.64 -6.35 -10.51
CA ALA A 227 1.67 -5.63 -9.75
C ALA A 227 2.01 -6.33 -8.42
N ALA A 228 1.07 -7.01 -7.79
CA ALA A 228 1.33 -7.76 -6.55
C ALA A 228 2.34 -8.92 -6.76
N LEU A 229 2.43 -9.49 -7.97
CA LEU A 229 3.44 -10.51 -8.28
C LEU A 229 4.87 -9.99 -8.12
N ASP A 230 5.09 -8.68 -8.23
CA ASP A 230 6.39 -8.05 -7.94
C ASP A 230 6.83 -8.31 -6.49
N ASN A 231 5.95 -8.06 -5.51
CA ASN A 231 6.22 -8.32 -4.09
C ASN A 231 6.61 -9.78 -3.81
N LEU A 232 6.06 -10.72 -4.57
CA LEU A 232 6.34 -12.14 -4.43
C LEU A 232 7.70 -12.52 -5.05
N ALA A 233 8.02 -11.98 -6.22
CA ALA A 233 9.17 -12.40 -7.01
C ALA A 233 10.44 -11.59 -6.76
N ILE A 234 10.35 -10.40 -6.17
CA ILE A 234 11.51 -9.49 -6.00
C ILE A 234 12.62 -10.09 -5.12
N VAL A 235 12.26 -10.75 -4.03
CA VAL A 235 13.23 -11.41 -3.13
C VAL A 235 13.87 -12.63 -3.80
N PRO A 236 13.10 -13.58 -4.37
CA PRO A 236 13.69 -14.68 -5.13
C PRO A 236 14.55 -14.24 -6.32
N LEU A 237 14.14 -13.20 -7.09
CA LEU A 237 14.96 -12.66 -8.18
C LEU A 237 16.30 -12.17 -7.63
N GLY A 238 16.25 -11.33 -6.59
CA GLY A 238 17.44 -10.80 -5.94
C GLY A 238 18.38 -11.91 -5.49
N ARG A 239 17.88 -12.85 -4.69
CA ARG A 239 18.68 -13.93 -4.09
C ARG A 239 19.19 -14.96 -5.10
N ALA A 240 18.31 -15.53 -5.93
CA ALA A 240 18.65 -16.68 -6.76
C ALA A 240 19.28 -16.32 -8.10
N GLU A 241 18.98 -15.14 -8.66
CA GLU A 241 19.45 -14.77 -10.00
C GLU A 241 20.42 -13.59 -10.02
N LEU A 242 20.36 -12.68 -9.04
CA LEU A 242 21.16 -11.45 -9.03
C LEU A 242 22.21 -11.41 -7.92
N GLY A 243 22.35 -12.47 -7.11
CA GLY A 243 23.34 -12.55 -6.03
C GLY A 243 23.17 -11.47 -4.97
N ALA A 244 21.94 -11.00 -4.74
CA ALA A 244 21.66 -9.87 -3.85
C ALA A 244 21.86 -10.23 -2.38
N THR A 245 22.48 -9.31 -1.65
CA THR A 245 22.52 -9.30 -0.19
C THR A 245 21.21 -8.77 0.38
N GLU A 246 21.03 -8.91 1.70
CA GLU A 246 19.88 -8.40 2.46
C GLU A 246 19.75 -6.88 2.28
N VAL A 247 20.88 -6.16 2.36
CA VAL A 247 20.95 -4.71 2.13
C VAL A 247 20.42 -4.37 0.76
N THR A 248 20.86 -5.12 -0.24
CA THR A 248 20.55 -4.88 -1.65
C THR A 248 19.08 -5.16 -1.96
N ILE A 249 18.48 -6.17 -1.32
CA ILE A 249 17.04 -6.41 -1.39
C ILE A 249 16.27 -5.28 -0.69
N GLY A 250 16.77 -4.79 0.45
CA GLY A 250 16.24 -3.59 1.09
C GLY A 250 16.25 -2.37 0.16
N LEU A 251 17.34 -2.19 -0.61
CA LEU A 251 17.45 -1.11 -1.59
C LEU A 251 16.45 -1.21 -2.76
N LEU A 252 16.07 -2.41 -3.20
CA LEU A 252 14.99 -2.59 -4.18
C LEU A 252 13.67 -2.02 -3.66
N GLY A 253 13.28 -2.41 -2.44
CA GLY A 253 12.07 -1.89 -1.79
C GLY A 253 12.13 -0.38 -1.52
N THR A 254 13.29 0.11 -1.10
CA THR A 254 13.52 1.55 -0.89
C THR A 254 13.43 2.34 -2.18
N ALA A 255 13.98 1.83 -3.29
CA ALA A 255 13.88 2.48 -4.59
C ALA A 255 12.41 2.63 -5.03
N TYR A 256 11.61 1.57 -4.88
CA TYR A 256 10.17 1.61 -5.11
C TYR A 256 9.48 2.67 -4.23
N GLY A 257 9.74 2.65 -2.92
CA GLY A 257 9.17 3.63 -1.99
C GLY A 257 9.55 5.08 -2.32
N VAL A 258 10.84 5.34 -2.62
CA VAL A 258 11.33 6.66 -3.05
C VAL A 258 10.65 7.12 -4.33
N GLY A 259 10.55 6.25 -5.33
CA GLY A 259 9.84 6.54 -6.58
C GLY A 259 8.38 6.93 -6.32
N MET A 260 7.69 6.19 -5.46
CA MET A 260 6.28 6.43 -5.10
C MET A 260 6.06 7.79 -4.42
N VAL A 261 7.07 8.31 -3.72
CA VAL A 261 7.05 9.65 -3.12
C VAL A 261 7.41 10.73 -4.13
N LEU A 262 8.50 10.55 -4.87
CA LEU A 262 9.02 11.56 -5.78
C LEU A 262 8.13 11.77 -7.01
N GLY A 263 7.47 10.71 -7.50
CA GLY A 263 6.57 10.78 -8.67
C GLY A 263 5.48 11.85 -8.51
N PRO A 264 4.60 11.75 -7.50
CA PRO A 264 3.60 12.77 -7.19
C PRO A 264 4.17 14.16 -6.93
N MET A 265 5.33 14.27 -6.27
CA MET A 265 5.98 15.56 -6.02
C MET A 265 6.43 16.24 -7.31
N CYS A 266 6.98 15.48 -8.25
CA CYS A 266 7.34 15.99 -9.58
C CYS A 266 6.08 16.44 -10.33
N LEU A 267 4.99 15.66 -10.30
CA LEU A 267 3.72 16.04 -10.92
C LEU A 267 3.16 17.35 -10.34
N ALA A 268 3.24 17.55 -9.02
CA ALA A 268 2.78 18.76 -8.36
C ALA A 268 3.61 20.01 -8.74
N ARG A 269 4.93 19.85 -8.97
CA ARG A 269 5.85 20.95 -9.31
C ARG A 269 5.69 21.48 -10.73
N THR A 270 5.24 20.65 -11.67
CA THR A 270 5.11 21.10 -13.06
C THR A 270 4.00 22.14 -13.22
N GLY A 271 3.08 22.28 -12.25
CA GLY A 271 1.96 23.23 -12.31
C GLY A 271 0.99 22.93 -13.46
N VAL A 272 1.16 21.79 -14.15
CA VAL A 272 0.46 21.50 -15.39
C VAL A 272 -0.95 20.99 -15.09
N ARG A 273 -1.92 21.57 -15.79
CA ARG A 273 -3.32 21.11 -15.87
C ARG A 273 -3.43 19.83 -16.71
N ILE A 274 -2.60 18.81 -16.43
CA ILE A 274 -2.66 17.53 -17.15
C ILE A 274 -3.96 16.85 -16.78
N ARG A 275 -4.62 16.29 -17.79
CA ARG A 275 -5.84 15.53 -17.60
C ARG A 275 -5.51 14.24 -16.83
N MET A 276 -6.26 13.95 -15.77
CA MET A 276 -5.93 12.86 -14.85
C MET A 276 -6.00 11.47 -15.49
N ASP A 277 -6.74 11.32 -16.60
CA ASP A 277 -6.70 10.10 -17.40
C ASP A 277 -5.33 9.87 -18.07
N LEU A 278 -4.67 10.93 -18.56
CA LEU A 278 -3.32 10.84 -19.12
C LEU A 278 -2.28 10.53 -18.04
N VAL A 279 -2.45 11.10 -16.84
CA VAL A 279 -1.61 10.77 -15.68
C VAL A 279 -1.79 9.29 -15.33
N LEU A 280 -3.02 8.77 -15.34
CA LEU A 280 -3.29 7.35 -15.09
C LEU A 280 -2.65 6.44 -16.16
N TYR A 281 -2.69 6.82 -17.43
CA TYR A 281 -2.02 6.06 -18.50
C TYR A 281 -0.50 6.08 -18.34
N GLY A 282 0.08 7.25 -18.08
CA GLY A 282 1.51 7.39 -17.79
C GLY A 282 1.94 6.60 -16.55
N ALA A 283 1.06 6.52 -15.54
CA ALA A 283 1.28 5.74 -14.34
C ALA A 283 1.39 4.23 -14.63
N LEU A 284 0.47 3.68 -15.43
CA LEU A 284 0.49 2.27 -15.83
C LEU A 284 1.69 1.95 -16.72
N LEU A 285 2.05 2.86 -17.62
CA LEU A 285 3.25 2.74 -18.45
C LEU A 285 4.52 2.71 -17.60
N ALA A 286 4.69 3.66 -16.67
CA ALA A 286 5.86 3.72 -15.79
C ALA A 286 5.91 2.52 -14.85
N LEU A 287 4.78 2.14 -14.24
CA LEU A 287 4.70 0.98 -13.36
C LEU A 287 5.07 -0.31 -14.11
N GLY A 288 4.40 -0.58 -15.22
CA GLY A 288 4.64 -1.80 -16.01
C GLY A 288 6.03 -1.86 -16.63
N ALA A 289 6.53 -0.74 -17.17
CA ALA A 289 7.88 -0.68 -17.72
C ALA A 289 8.97 -0.84 -16.65
N GLY A 290 8.82 -0.20 -15.48
CA GLY A 290 9.76 -0.34 -14.37
C GLY A 290 9.83 -1.76 -13.84
N THR A 291 8.68 -2.42 -13.68
CA THR A 291 8.61 -3.83 -13.27
C THR A 291 9.18 -4.76 -14.35
N LEU A 292 8.93 -4.48 -15.64
CA LEU A 292 9.52 -5.26 -16.75
C LEU A 292 11.04 -5.13 -16.80
N VAL A 293 11.58 -3.91 -16.63
CA VAL A 293 13.02 -3.66 -16.52
C VAL A 293 13.61 -4.40 -15.32
N THR A 294 12.88 -4.47 -14.21
CA THR A 294 13.31 -5.23 -13.02
C THR A 294 13.44 -6.72 -13.35
N GLY A 295 12.42 -7.33 -13.95
CA GLY A 295 12.45 -8.74 -14.34
C GLY A 295 13.55 -9.06 -15.35
N LEU A 296 13.72 -8.21 -16.37
CA LEU A 296 14.73 -8.42 -17.43
C LEU A 296 16.15 -8.01 -17.01
N SER A 297 16.33 -7.47 -15.80
CA SER A 297 17.63 -6.95 -15.38
C SER A 297 18.72 -8.04 -15.38
N PRO A 298 19.90 -7.77 -15.94
CA PRO A 298 21.05 -8.67 -15.84
C PRO A 298 21.89 -8.39 -14.59
N VAL A 299 21.70 -7.22 -13.98
CA VAL A 299 22.45 -6.75 -12.81
C VAL A 299 21.53 -6.00 -11.87
N ILE A 300 21.84 -6.06 -10.58
CA ILE A 300 20.99 -5.47 -9.55
C ILE A 300 20.80 -3.96 -9.68
N ALA A 301 21.81 -3.22 -10.15
CA ALA A 301 21.69 -1.77 -10.31
C ALA A 301 20.54 -1.40 -11.26
N LEU A 302 20.33 -2.19 -12.31
CA LEU A 302 19.23 -1.99 -13.25
C LEU A 302 17.87 -2.40 -12.62
N ALA A 303 17.86 -3.44 -11.78
CA ALA A 303 16.66 -3.81 -11.02
C ALA A 303 16.23 -2.68 -10.06
N ILE A 304 17.18 -2.05 -9.36
CA ILE A 304 16.94 -0.91 -8.46
C ILE A 304 16.38 0.28 -9.24
N ALA A 305 16.96 0.60 -10.41
CA ALA A 305 16.44 1.66 -11.28
C ALA A 305 15.02 1.33 -11.78
N GLY A 306 14.76 0.08 -12.17
CA GLY A 306 13.44 -0.41 -12.56
C GLY A 306 12.40 -0.23 -11.45
N GLN A 307 12.75 -0.60 -10.21
CA GLN A 307 11.90 -0.43 -9.04
C GLN A 307 11.61 1.05 -8.73
N ALA A 308 12.58 1.94 -8.88
CA ALA A 308 12.35 3.38 -8.74
C ALA A 308 11.32 3.91 -9.76
N VAL A 309 11.44 3.51 -11.02
CA VAL A 309 10.46 3.87 -12.07
C VAL A 309 9.09 3.26 -11.78
N ALA A 310 9.05 2.00 -11.34
CA ALA A 310 7.83 1.33 -10.95
C ALA A 310 7.11 2.08 -9.81
N GLY A 311 7.87 2.49 -8.81
CA GLY A 311 7.40 3.33 -7.71
C GLY A 311 6.79 4.66 -8.19
N VAL A 312 7.45 5.37 -9.10
CA VAL A 312 6.91 6.61 -9.70
C VAL A 312 5.55 6.36 -10.33
N GLY A 313 5.43 5.28 -11.11
CA GLY A 313 4.17 4.85 -11.70
C GLY A 313 3.08 4.60 -10.65
N ALA A 314 3.40 3.85 -9.59
CA ALA A 314 2.45 3.60 -8.50
C ALA A 314 1.99 4.89 -7.80
N GLY A 315 2.90 5.85 -7.57
CA GLY A 315 2.58 7.14 -6.99
C GLY A 315 1.63 7.96 -7.88
N TRP A 316 1.91 8.04 -9.19
CA TRP A 316 1.02 8.70 -10.14
C TRP A 316 -0.34 8.02 -10.23
N HIS A 317 -0.37 6.68 -10.19
CA HIS A 317 -1.61 5.92 -10.21
C HIS A 317 -2.52 6.30 -9.04
N ASN A 318 -1.97 6.33 -7.82
CA ASN A 318 -2.73 6.69 -6.62
C ASN A 318 -3.34 8.09 -6.74
N VAL A 319 -2.55 9.08 -7.16
CA VAL A 319 -3.04 10.46 -7.36
C VAL A 319 -4.12 10.53 -8.42
N ALA A 320 -3.90 9.90 -9.58
CA ALA A 320 -4.82 9.95 -10.71
C ALA A 320 -6.14 9.24 -10.40
N ALA A 321 -6.08 8.03 -9.82
CA ALA A 321 -7.25 7.24 -9.46
C ALA A 321 -8.13 7.96 -8.42
N ASP A 322 -7.51 8.47 -7.35
CA ASP A 322 -8.22 9.21 -6.32
C ASP A 322 -8.87 10.48 -6.89
N THR A 323 -8.12 11.24 -7.70
CA THR A 323 -8.62 12.49 -8.28
C THR A 323 -9.76 12.24 -9.28
N LEU A 324 -9.66 11.22 -10.13
CA LEU A 324 -10.72 10.86 -11.07
C LEU A 324 -12.00 10.47 -10.34
N ILE A 325 -11.91 9.73 -9.23
CA ILE A 325 -13.07 9.41 -8.40
C ILE A 325 -13.63 10.68 -7.76
N GLN A 326 -12.78 11.53 -7.17
CA GLN A 326 -13.19 12.78 -6.51
C GLN A 326 -13.87 13.77 -7.46
N GLN A 327 -13.42 13.86 -8.71
CA GLN A 327 -14.01 14.76 -9.71
C GLN A 327 -15.36 14.28 -10.23
N ASN A 328 -15.67 12.99 -10.09
CA ASN A 328 -16.85 12.37 -10.69
C ASN A 328 -17.88 11.91 -9.65
N VAL A 329 -17.55 11.93 -8.36
CA VAL A 329 -18.43 11.47 -7.28
C VAL A 329 -18.72 12.62 -6.31
N PRO A 330 -19.99 12.87 -5.95
CA PRO A 330 -20.34 13.86 -4.94
C PRO A 330 -19.63 13.62 -3.60
N ALA A 331 -19.23 14.69 -2.92
CA ALA A 331 -18.41 14.65 -1.71
C ALA A 331 -19.03 13.77 -0.60
N GLU A 332 -20.36 13.75 -0.51
CA GLU A 332 -21.13 13.03 0.50
C GLU A 332 -21.02 11.50 0.33
N ARG A 333 -20.66 11.04 -0.87
CA ARG A 333 -20.57 9.62 -1.24
C ARG A 333 -19.13 9.10 -1.32
N LEU A 334 -18.13 9.96 -1.25
CA LEU A 334 -16.72 9.56 -1.39
C LEU A 334 -16.28 8.52 -0.36
N GLY A 335 -16.80 8.61 0.88
CA GLY A 335 -16.48 7.63 1.94
C GLY A 335 -16.88 6.20 1.57
N VAL A 336 -18.11 6.00 1.09
CA VAL A 336 -18.62 4.69 0.66
C VAL A 336 -17.88 4.19 -0.59
N VAL A 337 -17.61 5.08 -1.54
CA VAL A 337 -16.88 4.74 -2.78
C VAL A 337 -15.47 4.31 -2.47
N PHE A 338 -14.67 5.12 -1.77
CA PHE A 338 -13.30 4.74 -1.41
C PHE A 338 -13.27 3.51 -0.51
N GLY A 339 -14.20 3.40 0.44
CA GLY A 339 -14.33 2.19 1.27
C GLY A 339 -14.50 0.92 0.45
N THR A 340 -15.20 0.99 -0.69
CA THR A 340 -15.44 -0.15 -1.59
C THR A 340 -14.31 -0.37 -2.58
N VAL A 341 -13.87 0.70 -3.27
CA VAL A 341 -12.85 0.64 -4.30
C VAL A 341 -11.54 0.07 -3.74
N TYR A 342 -11.15 0.46 -2.52
CA TYR A 342 -9.93 -0.01 -1.88
C TYR A 342 -10.02 -1.44 -1.32
N MET A 343 -11.17 -2.12 -1.39
CA MET A 343 -11.22 -3.57 -1.14
C MET A 343 -10.70 -4.39 -2.34
N PHE A 344 -10.84 -3.87 -3.56
CA PHE A 344 -10.41 -4.57 -4.77
C PHE A 344 -8.90 -4.83 -4.81
N PRO A 345 -8.02 -3.86 -4.47
CA PRO A 345 -6.58 -4.09 -4.37
C PRO A 345 -6.21 -5.25 -3.44
N TYR A 346 -6.77 -5.32 -2.23
CA TYR A 346 -6.43 -6.41 -1.30
C TYR A 346 -6.94 -7.77 -1.78
N ALA A 347 -8.11 -7.81 -2.43
CA ALA A 347 -8.61 -9.04 -3.03
C ALA A 347 -7.74 -9.49 -4.21
N ALA A 348 -7.28 -8.53 -5.03
CA ALA A 348 -6.36 -8.77 -6.13
C ALA A 348 -4.98 -9.25 -5.65
N GLU A 349 -4.42 -8.65 -4.60
CA GLU A 349 -3.18 -9.10 -3.96
C GLU A 349 -3.31 -10.54 -3.45
N ALA A 350 -4.39 -10.85 -2.73
CA ALA A 350 -4.62 -12.19 -2.22
C ALA A 350 -4.70 -13.23 -3.35
N LEU A 351 -5.40 -12.91 -4.43
CA LEU A 351 -5.46 -13.76 -5.62
C LEU A 351 -4.09 -13.91 -6.28
N ALA A 352 -3.35 -12.80 -6.42
CA ALA A 352 -2.02 -12.79 -7.01
C ALA A 352 -1.03 -13.65 -6.22
N TYR A 353 -1.07 -13.63 -4.88
CA TYR A 353 -0.20 -14.48 -4.06
C TYR A 353 -0.62 -15.94 -4.08
N ALA A 354 -1.93 -16.23 -4.11
CA ALA A 354 -2.44 -17.59 -4.19
C ALA A 354 -2.06 -18.28 -5.52
N VAL A 355 -2.17 -17.56 -6.64
CA VAL A 355 -1.81 -18.07 -7.98
C VAL A 355 -0.31 -17.88 -8.28
N GLY A 356 0.32 -16.89 -7.67
CA GLY A 356 1.71 -16.53 -7.90
C GLY A 356 2.70 -17.58 -7.38
N ALA A 357 2.36 -18.31 -6.32
CA ALA A 357 3.22 -19.38 -5.78
C ALA A 357 3.49 -20.51 -6.80
N PRO A 358 2.46 -21.16 -7.40
CA PRO A 358 2.70 -22.15 -8.44
C PRO A 358 3.32 -21.54 -9.69
N LEU A 359 2.96 -20.30 -10.07
CA LEU A 359 3.58 -19.61 -11.19
C LEU A 359 5.09 -19.45 -10.98
N LEU A 360 5.50 -18.97 -9.80
CA LEU A 360 6.90 -18.80 -9.41
C LEU A 360 7.68 -20.12 -9.46
N ALA A 361 7.06 -21.23 -9.05
CA ALA A 361 7.68 -22.54 -9.09
C ALA A 361 7.91 -23.06 -10.53
N VAL A 362 7.02 -22.71 -11.47
CA VAL A 362 7.07 -23.21 -12.85
C VAL A 362 7.96 -22.35 -13.74
N VAL A 363 7.81 -21.02 -13.69
CA VAL A 363 8.51 -20.12 -14.63
C VAL A 363 9.70 -19.40 -14.01
N GLY A 364 9.88 -19.45 -12.69
CA GLY A 364 10.96 -18.75 -12.00
C GLY A 364 10.71 -17.23 -11.81
N PRO A 365 11.49 -16.57 -10.94
CA PRO A 365 11.16 -15.21 -10.49
C PRO A 365 11.32 -14.14 -11.56
N ARG A 366 12.32 -14.25 -12.44
CA ARG A 366 12.47 -13.36 -13.60
C ARG A 366 11.21 -13.30 -14.45
N TRP A 367 10.67 -14.46 -14.81
CA TRP A 367 9.49 -14.52 -15.67
C TRP A 367 8.21 -14.11 -14.93
N VAL A 368 8.10 -14.35 -13.62
CA VAL A 368 7.00 -13.78 -12.82
C VAL A 368 7.00 -12.25 -12.87
N LEU A 369 8.17 -11.60 -12.76
CA LEU A 369 8.28 -10.14 -12.88
C LEU A 369 7.99 -9.64 -14.30
N VAL A 370 8.42 -10.39 -15.32
CA VAL A 370 8.04 -10.08 -16.72
C VAL A 370 6.53 -10.16 -16.92
N ILE A 371 5.87 -11.21 -16.42
CA ILE A 371 4.41 -11.36 -16.45
C ILE A 371 3.74 -10.23 -15.68
N SER A 372 4.28 -9.85 -14.53
CA SER A 372 3.82 -8.70 -13.74
C SER A 372 3.84 -7.41 -14.56
N GLY A 373 5.00 -7.06 -15.14
CA GLY A 373 5.16 -5.85 -15.95
C GLY A 373 4.27 -5.84 -17.18
N LEU A 374 4.25 -6.93 -17.95
CA LEU A 374 3.41 -7.07 -19.15
C LEU A 374 1.92 -7.02 -18.80
N GLY A 375 1.49 -7.62 -17.69
CA GLY A 375 0.10 -7.59 -17.24
C GLY A 375 -0.35 -6.20 -16.79
N VAL A 376 0.52 -5.45 -16.11
CA VAL A 376 0.27 -4.03 -15.81
C VAL A 376 0.14 -3.22 -17.10
N LEU A 377 1.02 -3.43 -18.10
CA LEU A 377 0.90 -2.75 -19.39
C LEU A 377 -0.37 -3.16 -20.16
N ALA A 378 -0.75 -4.44 -20.12
CA ALA A 378 -1.99 -4.93 -20.73
C ALA A 378 -3.23 -4.28 -20.09
N THR A 379 -3.14 -3.89 -18.82
CA THR A 379 -4.20 -3.14 -18.12
C THR A 379 -4.46 -1.79 -18.78
N LEU A 380 -3.46 -1.15 -19.42
CA LEU A 380 -3.65 0.05 -20.21
C LEU A 380 -4.62 -0.18 -21.38
N GLY A 381 -4.46 -1.30 -22.10
CA GLY A 381 -5.34 -1.67 -23.22
C GLY A 381 -6.78 -1.92 -22.78
N LEU A 382 -6.98 -2.36 -21.54
CA LEU A 382 -8.31 -2.52 -20.94
C LEU A 382 -8.91 -1.18 -20.48
N ILE A 383 -8.15 -0.36 -19.76
CA ILE A 383 -8.67 0.87 -19.14
C ILE A 383 -8.86 1.98 -20.16
N ALA A 384 -7.94 2.16 -21.11
CA ALA A 384 -7.99 3.25 -22.08
C ALA A 384 -9.34 3.38 -22.80
N PRO A 385 -9.92 2.30 -23.40
CA PRO A 385 -11.24 2.41 -24.04
C PRO A 385 -12.37 2.62 -23.04
N LEU A 386 -12.29 2.00 -21.85
CA LEU A 386 -13.33 2.13 -20.80
C LEU A 386 -13.40 3.56 -20.27
N LEU A 387 -12.25 4.16 -19.98
CA LEU A 387 -12.15 5.50 -19.41
C LEU A 387 -12.44 6.57 -20.46
N THR A 388 -11.97 6.39 -21.70
CA THR A 388 -12.26 7.29 -22.83
C THR A 388 -13.77 7.37 -23.11
N ARG A 389 -14.45 6.21 -23.14
CA ARG A 389 -15.92 6.14 -23.26
C ARG A 389 -16.62 6.78 -22.06
N ALA A 390 -16.14 6.49 -20.84
CA ALA A 390 -16.75 6.99 -19.61
C ALA A 390 -16.66 8.51 -19.48
N LEU A 391 -15.56 9.12 -19.93
CA LEU A 391 -15.32 10.57 -19.91
C LEU A 391 -15.92 11.30 -21.12
N GLY A 392 -16.57 10.59 -22.05
CA GLY A 392 -17.16 11.18 -23.26
C GLY A 392 -16.12 11.76 -24.23
N LEU A 393 -14.86 11.34 -24.10
CA LEU A 393 -13.75 11.81 -24.93
C LEU A 393 -13.86 11.11 -26.29
N ARG A 394 -14.23 11.84 -27.34
CA ARG A 394 -14.16 11.29 -28.70
C ARG A 394 -12.68 11.16 -29.09
N LEU A 395 -12.20 9.94 -29.35
CA LEU A 395 -10.93 9.74 -30.05
C LEU A 395 -11.03 10.49 -31.39
N PRO A 396 -10.04 11.31 -31.79
CA PRO A 396 -10.06 11.91 -33.12
C PRO A 396 -10.13 10.77 -34.15
N THR A 397 -11.20 10.74 -34.94
CA THR A 397 -11.36 9.78 -36.03
C THR A 397 -10.26 10.02 -37.08
N PRO A 398 -9.67 8.96 -37.66
CA PRO A 398 -8.61 9.06 -38.67
C PRO A 398 -8.99 9.94 -39.88
N ASP A 399 -10.29 10.10 -40.17
CA ASP A 399 -10.81 10.83 -41.33
C ASP A 399 -10.48 12.34 -41.31
N ARG A 400 -10.09 12.91 -40.16
CA ARG A 400 -9.71 14.34 -40.08
C ARG A 400 -8.32 14.65 -40.60
N PHE A 401 -7.46 13.66 -40.84
CA PHE A 401 -6.18 13.87 -41.52
C PHE A 401 -6.29 13.88 -43.06
N ALA A 402 -7.35 13.29 -43.62
CA ALA A 402 -7.59 13.29 -45.07
C ALA A 402 -8.24 14.60 -45.56
N ALA A 403 -9.06 15.25 -44.72
CA ALA A 403 -9.76 16.49 -45.09
C ALA A 403 -8.91 17.78 -44.95
N ALA A 404 -7.68 17.69 -44.46
CA ALA A 404 -6.78 18.85 -44.32
C ALA A 404 -5.77 18.97 -45.48
N ASN A 405 -5.75 18.01 -46.42
CA ASN A 405 -4.85 17.99 -47.58
C ASN A 405 -5.61 17.78 -48.92
N GLY A 406 -6.92 18.07 -48.96
CA GLY A 406 -7.77 17.97 -50.15
C GLY A 406 -8.14 19.33 -50.71
#